data_AF-A0A968WFL9-F1
#
_entry.id   AF-A0A968WFL9-F1
#
_cell.length_a   1.000
_cell.length_b   1.000
_cell.length_c   1.000
_cell.angle_alpha   90.00
_cell.angle_beta   90.00
_cell.angle_gamma   90.00
#
_symmetry.space_group_name_H-M   'P 1'
#
loop_
_entity.id
_entity.type
_entity.pdbx_description
1 polymer ?
#
loop_
_entity_poly.entity_id
_entity_poly.type
_entity_poly.pdbx_seq_one_letter_code
_entity_poly.pdbx_strand_id
1 'polypeptide(L)'
;MSKKKNTLKDLDEFLKQQAATLVAPARLSDRIEEKPVAQSAAATENISLPQIEEELKSLSIHEGPAFRNKFYDLIIKLLEAQSEPRPEDKLLINTALYLKSGDNWKEAIRDYWRKNS
;
A
#
# COMPACT_ATOMS: atom_id res chain seq x y z
N MET A 1 -15.31 -23.33 59.23
CA MET A 1 -16.42 -22.94 58.33
C MET A 1 -15.86 -22.11 57.17
N SER A 2 -15.36 -22.77 56.13
CA SER A 2 -14.74 -22.10 54.97
C SER A 2 -15.81 -21.44 54.11
N LYS A 3 -15.93 -20.11 54.22
CA LYS A 3 -16.80 -19.29 53.38
C LYS A 3 -16.28 -19.39 51.93
N LYS A 4 -16.95 -20.17 51.08
CA LYS A 4 -16.67 -20.25 49.63
C LYS A 4 -16.79 -18.85 49.04
N LYS A 5 -15.66 -18.25 48.65
CA LYS A 5 -15.64 -16.99 47.90
C LYS A 5 -16.30 -17.26 46.54
N ASN A 6 -17.37 -16.53 46.24
CA ASN A 6 -18.12 -16.68 45.01
C ASN A 6 -17.38 -15.90 43.90
N THR A 7 -16.54 -16.59 43.15
CA THR A 7 -15.67 -16.03 42.09
C THR A 7 -16.46 -15.37 40.97
N LEU A 8 -17.73 -15.76 40.75
CA LEU A 8 -18.61 -15.14 39.76
C LEU A 8 -19.05 -13.72 40.17
N LYS A 9 -19.19 -13.46 41.47
CA LYS A 9 -19.50 -12.11 41.97
C LYS A 9 -18.31 -11.17 41.83
N ASP A 10 -17.11 -11.70 42.07
CA ASP A 10 -15.85 -10.94 41.95
C ASP A 10 -15.60 -10.54 40.49
N LEU A 11 -15.92 -11.43 39.54
CA LEU A 11 -15.86 -11.12 38.10
C LEU A 11 -16.87 -10.05 37.69
N ASP A 12 -18.11 -10.11 38.21
CA ASP A 12 -19.14 -9.10 37.92
C ASP A 12 -18.78 -7.72 38.51
N GLU A 13 -18.19 -7.69 39.71
CA GLU A 13 -17.67 -6.45 40.32
C GLU A 13 -16.48 -5.88 39.53
N PHE A 14 -15.56 -6.73 39.09
CA PHE A 14 -14.44 -6.33 38.24
C PHE A 14 -14.91 -5.74 36.89
N LEU A 15 -15.86 -6.40 36.23
CA LEU A 15 -16.42 -5.92 34.95
C LEU A 15 -17.15 -4.59 35.11
N LYS A 16 -17.88 -4.39 36.22
CA LYS A 16 -18.53 -3.11 36.54
C LYS A 16 -17.52 -1.99 36.79
N GLN A 17 -16.41 -2.29 37.46
CA GLN A 17 -15.32 -1.31 37.65
C GLN A 17 -14.68 -0.93 36.30
N GLN A 18 -14.41 -1.90 35.42
CA GLN A 18 -13.88 -1.62 34.08
C GLN A 18 -14.86 -0.81 33.22
N ALA A 19 -16.16 -1.12 33.29
CA ALA A 19 -17.19 -0.37 32.59
C ALA A 19 -17.36 1.07 33.13
N ALA A 20 -17.14 1.29 34.43
CA ALA A 20 -17.14 2.63 35.02
C ALA A 20 -15.91 3.47 34.66
N THR A 21 -14.78 2.82 34.30
CA THR A 21 -13.57 3.50 33.79
C THR A 21 -13.60 3.77 32.28
N LEU A 22 -14.59 3.24 31.55
CA LEU A 22 -14.87 3.63 30.17
C LEU A 22 -15.56 4.99 30.17
N VAL A 23 -14.73 6.04 30.24
CA VAL A 23 -15.10 7.42 29.95
C VAL A 23 -15.83 7.43 28.61
N ALA A 24 -17.14 7.69 28.64
CA ALA A 24 -17.92 7.87 27.44
C ALA A 24 -17.30 9.05 26.65
N PRO A 25 -16.93 8.87 25.37
CA PRO A 25 -16.39 9.98 24.59
C PRO A 25 -17.46 11.08 24.52
N ALA A 26 -17.02 12.34 24.66
CA ALA A 26 -17.87 13.51 24.52
C ALA A 26 -18.70 13.39 23.23
N ARG A 27 -20.01 13.66 23.35
CA ARG A 27 -20.91 13.61 22.20
C ARG A 27 -20.51 14.72 21.22
N LEU A 28 -20.48 14.39 19.93
CA LEU A 28 -20.02 15.26 18.84
C LEU A 28 -20.66 16.66 18.81
N SER A 29 -21.81 16.83 19.46
CA SER A 29 -22.56 18.09 19.54
C SER A 29 -21.82 19.22 20.25
N ASP A 30 -20.90 18.91 21.17
CA ASP A 30 -20.18 19.92 21.97
C ASP A 30 -18.93 20.49 21.27
N ARG A 31 -18.62 20.04 20.04
CA ARG A 31 -17.38 20.40 19.31
C ARG A 31 -17.62 21.22 18.03
N ILE A 32 -18.85 21.67 17.77
CA ILE A 32 -19.24 22.29 16.48
C ILE A 32 -19.19 23.83 16.51
N GLU A 33 -18.81 24.46 17.62
CA GLU A 33 -18.51 25.90 17.63
C GLU A 33 -17.01 26.17 17.53
N GLU A 34 -16.40 25.86 16.39
CA GLU A 34 -15.21 26.59 15.93
C GLU A 34 -15.00 26.47 14.41
N LYS A 35 -14.73 27.62 13.79
CA LYS A 35 -14.60 27.89 12.35
C LYS A 35 -13.49 27.08 11.65
N PRO A 36 -13.54 26.95 10.31
CA PRO A 36 -12.85 25.90 9.57
C PRO A 36 -11.35 26.20 9.43
N VAL A 37 -10.52 25.31 9.96
CA VAL A 37 -9.12 25.21 9.53
C VAL A 37 -9.03 24.05 8.57
N ALA A 38 -8.67 24.39 7.33
CA ALA A 38 -8.39 23.48 6.24
C ALA A 38 -7.41 22.39 6.67
N GLN A 39 -7.93 21.22 7.04
CA GLN A 39 -7.18 19.99 6.99
C GLN A 39 -7.29 19.48 5.56
N SER A 40 -6.19 19.63 4.83
CA SER A 40 -5.88 18.88 3.62
C SER A 40 -6.01 17.40 3.98
N ALA A 41 -7.22 16.87 3.80
CA ALA A 41 -7.42 15.45 3.62
C ALA A 41 -6.60 15.10 2.38
N ALA A 42 -5.52 14.35 2.60
CA ALA A 42 -4.83 13.65 1.54
C ALA A 42 -5.91 13.01 0.67
N ALA A 43 -6.05 13.52 -0.55
CA ALA A 43 -6.92 12.94 -1.54
C ALA A 43 -6.36 11.55 -1.81
N THR A 44 -6.93 10.54 -1.17
CA THR A 44 -6.87 9.19 -1.71
C THR A 44 -7.69 9.24 -2.99
N GLU A 45 -7.09 9.77 -4.06
CA GLU A 45 -7.62 9.63 -5.40
C GLU A 45 -7.76 8.13 -5.61
N ASN A 46 -9.01 7.67 -5.65
CA ASN A 46 -9.33 6.35 -6.15
C ASN A 46 -9.04 6.38 -7.65
N ILE A 47 -7.77 6.31 -8.00
CA ILE A 47 -7.35 6.23 -9.39
C ILE A 47 -7.88 4.90 -9.90
N SER A 48 -8.86 4.99 -10.79
CA SER A 48 -9.47 3.82 -11.39
C SER A 48 -8.54 3.27 -12.48
N LEU A 49 -8.49 1.94 -12.65
CA LEU A 49 -7.75 1.31 -13.74
C LEU A 49 -7.95 1.97 -15.12
N PRO A 50 -9.17 2.33 -15.55
CA PRO A 50 -9.35 3.01 -16.84
C PRO A 50 -8.67 4.38 -16.91
N GLN A 51 -8.56 5.12 -15.80
CA GLN A 51 -7.83 6.39 -15.77
C GLN A 51 -6.32 6.18 -15.96
N ILE A 52 -5.74 5.17 -15.32
CA ILE A 52 -4.32 4.82 -15.48
C ILE A 52 -4.03 4.43 -16.93
N GLU A 53 -4.92 3.67 -17.56
CA GLU A 53 -4.78 3.30 -18.97
C GLU A 53 -4.81 4.51 -19.91
N GLU A 54 -5.71 5.46 -19.67
CA GLU A 54 -5.81 6.68 -20.45
C GLU A 54 -4.57 7.58 -20.27
N GLU A 55 -4.08 7.71 -19.04
CA GLU A 55 -2.84 8.42 -18.73
C GLU A 55 -1.63 7.77 -19.41
N LEU A 56 -1.48 6.45 -19.31
CA LEU A 56 -0.40 5.72 -20.00
C LEU A 56 -0.46 5.89 -21.52
N LYS A 57 -1.65 5.89 -22.11
CA LYS A 57 -1.82 6.18 -23.56
C LYS A 57 -1.38 7.60 -23.87
N SER A 58 -1.80 8.58 -23.09
CA SER A 58 -1.42 9.99 -23.29
C SER A 58 0.10 10.20 -23.19
N LEU A 59 0.75 9.55 -22.21
CA LEU A 59 2.19 9.57 -22.02
C LEU A 59 2.92 8.89 -23.19
N SER A 60 2.36 7.80 -23.72
CA SER A 60 2.93 7.10 -24.87
C SER A 60 2.97 7.98 -26.12
N ILE A 61 1.95 8.82 -26.31
CA ILE A 61 1.86 9.76 -27.43
C ILE A 61 2.84 10.91 -27.23
N HIS A 62 2.93 11.45 -26.01
CA HIS A 62 3.78 12.59 -25.70
C HIS A 62 5.28 12.25 -25.77
N GLU A 63 5.70 11.08 -25.29
CA GLU A 63 7.12 10.69 -25.22
C GLU A 63 7.60 9.87 -26.43
N GLY A 64 6.67 9.35 -27.24
CA GLY A 64 6.98 8.61 -28.46
C GLY A 64 7.87 7.38 -28.22
N PRO A 65 8.96 7.19 -28.99
CA PRO A 65 9.74 5.95 -28.93
C PRO A 65 10.47 5.75 -27.60
N ALA A 66 10.79 6.84 -26.88
CA ALA A 66 11.45 6.78 -25.58
C ALA A 66 10.54 6.23 -24.46
N PHE A 67 9.23 6.28 -24.66
CA PHE A 67 8.24 5.77 -23.71
C PHE A 67 8.46 4.29 -23.39
N ARG A 68 8.81 3.47 -24.40
CA ARG A 68 8.97 2.02 -24.23
C ARG A 68 9.99 1.66 -23.15
N ASN A 69 11.12 2.36 -23.15
CA ASN A 69 12.18 2.12 -22.16
C ASN A 69 11.70 2.46 -20.75
N LYS A 70 11.00 3.58 -20.59
CA LYS A 70 10.43 3.99 -19.29
C LYS A 70 9.30 3.06 -18.83
N PHE A 71 8.50 2.56 -19.77
CA PHE A 71 7.44 1.60 -19.50
C PHE A 71 8.02 0.27 -18.99
N TYR A 72 9.10 -0.23 -19.62
CA TYR A 72 9.80 -1.41 -19.13
C TYR A 72 10.40 -1.19 -17.74
N ASP A 73 10.96 -0.01 -17.46
CA ASP A 73 11.44 0.33 -16.12
C ASP A 73 10.31 0.39 -15.08
N LEU A 74 9.13 0.86 -15.47
CA LEU A 74 7.94 0.87 -14.61
C LEU A 74 7.48 -0.54 -14.28
N ILE A 75 7.43 -1.44 -15.28
CA ILE A 75 7.09 -2.86 -15.06
C ILE A 75 8.07 -3.50 -14.08
N ILE A 76 9.38 -3.31 -14.27
CA ILE A 76 10.41 -3.88 -13.39
C ILE A 76 10.21 -3.39 -11.95
N LYS A 77 10.03 -2.09 -11.74
CA LYS A 77 9.80 -1.50 -10.41
C LYS A 77 8.53 -2.04 -9.73
N LEU A 78 7.45 -2.20 -10.50
CA LEU A 78 6.20 -2.73 -9.96
C LEU A 78 6.34 -4.19 -9.52
N LEU A 79 7.09 -4.99 -10.26
CA LEU A 79 7.37 -6.39 -9.91
C LEU A 79 8.33 -6.50 -8.73
N GLU A 80 9.31 -5.62 -8.61
CA GLU A 80 10.20 -5.54 -7.44
C GLU A 80 9.47 -5.15 -6.15
N ALA A 81 8.45 -4.30 -6.26
CA ALA A 81 7.66 -3.84 -5.11
C ALA A 81 6.67 -4.90 -4.59
N GLN A 82 6.50 -6.02 -5.29
CA GLN A 82 5.64 -7.13 -4.86
C GLN A 82 6.25 -7.81 -3.62
N SER A 83 5.42 -8.03 -2.59
CA SER A 83 5.87 -8.68 -1.35
C SER A 83 6.17 -10.18 -1.53
N GLU A 84 5.61 -10.82 -2.55
CA GLU A 84 5.75 -12.25 -2.81
C GLU A 84 6.25 -12.48 -4.24
N PRO A 85 7.58 -12.46 -4.47
CA PRO A 85 8.13 -12.59 -5.81
C PRO A 85 7.90 -14.00 -6.35
N ARG A 86 7.20 -14.10 -7.48
CA ARG A 86 6.93 -15.35 -8.18
C ARG A 86 7.98 -15.61 -9.25
N PRO A 87 8.20 -16.88 -9.66
CA PRO A 87 9.07 -17.19 -10.80
C PRO A 87 8.68 -16.44 -12.08
N GLU A 88 7.38 -16.20 -12.28
CA GLU A 88 6.83 -15.44 -13.39
C GLU A 88 7.31 -13.98 -13.38
N ASP A 89 7.48 -13.37 -12.20
CA ASP A 89 7.95 -11.99 -12.07
C ASP A 89 9.41 -11.90 -12.53
N LYS A 90 10.24 -12.89 -12.19
CA LYS A 90 11.63 -12.98 -12.68
C LYS A 90 11.68 -13.11 -14.20
N LEU A 91 10.76 -13.89 -14.79
CA LEU A 91 10.64 -14.02 -16.24
C LEU A 91 10.24 -12.69 -16.90
N LEU A 92 9.27 -11.98 -16.32
CA LEU A 92 8.82 -10.68 -16.82
C LEU A 92 9.91 -9.61 -16.72
N ILE A 93 10.64 -9.56 -15.61
CA ILE A 93 11.80 -8.68 -15.44
C ILE A 93 12.87 -8.98 -16.50
N ASN A 94 13.22 -10.25 -16.71
CA ASN A 94 14.16 -10.66 -17.75
C ASN A 94 13.70 -10.23 -19.15
N THR A 95 12.41 -10.38 -19.43
CA THR A 95 11.82 -10.01 -20.71
C THR A 95 11.85 -8.49 -20.92
N ALA A 96 11.51 -7.72 -19.89
CA ALA A 96 11.58 -6.25 -19.93
C ALA A 96 13.03 -5.77 -20.14
N LEU A 97 14.00 -6.37 -19.44
CA LEU A 97 15.43 -6.06 -19.62
C LEU A 97 15.93 -6.43 -21.02
N TYR A 98 15.47 -7.56 -21.55
CA TYR A 98 15.76 -7.97 -22.93
C TYR A 98 15.27 -6.95 -23.95
N LEU A 99 14.01 -6.55 -23.85
CA LEU A 99 13.42 -5.57 -24.76
C LEU A 99 14.05 -4.18 -24.65
N LYS A 100 14.46 -3.78 -23.44
CA LYS A 100 15.11 -2.49 -23.18
C LYS A 100 16.55 -2.43 -23.69
N SER A 101 17.31 -3.52 -23.55
CA SER A 101 18.77 -3.51 -23.73
C SER A 101 19.23 -3.97 -25.12
N GLY A 102 18.32 -4.51 -25.94
CA GLY A 102 18.62 -4.94 -27.30
C GLY A 102 19.75 -5.97 -27.33
N ASP A 103 20.82 -5.68 -28.07
CA ASP A 103 21.94 -6.61 -28.26
C ASP A 103 22.72 -6.94 -26.97
N ASN A 104 22.76 -6.00 -26.02
CA ASN A 104 23.49 -6.14 -24.75
C ASN A 104 22.62 -6.72 -23.61
N TRP A 105 21.56 -7.45 -23.96
CA TRP A 105 20.59 -7.97 -22.99
C TRP A 105 21.19 -8.94 -21.98
N LYS A 106 22.18 -9.75 -22.37
CA LYS A 106 22.78 -10.76 -21.48
C LYS A 106 23.52 -10.10 -20.33
N GLU A 107 24.31 -9.08 -20.65
CA GLU A 107 25.06 -8.28 -19.69
C GLU A 107 24.09 -7.51 -18.79
N ALA A 108 23.07 -6.87 -19.37
CA ALA A 108 22.07 -6.13 -18.61
C ALA A 108 21.32 -7.01 -17.59
N ILE A 109 20.88 -8.21 -17.98
CA ILE A 109 20.23 -9.15 -17.07
C ILE A 109 21.20 -9.63 -15.99
N ARG A 110 22.44 -9.97 -16.36
CA ARG A 110 23.45 -10.42 -15.40
C ARG A 110 23.77 -9.35 -14.37
N ASP A 111 23.97 -8.11 -14.81
CA ASP A 111 24.29 -7.00 -13.92
C ASP A 111 23.11 -6.61 -13.05
N TYR A 112 21.88 -6.72 -13.56
CA TYR A 112 20.67 -6.51 -12.78
C TYR A 112 20.58 -7.53 -11.63
N TRP A 113 20.64 -8.83 -11.93
CA TRP A 113 20.53 -9.84 -10.88
C TRP A 113 21.72 -9.83 -9.91
N ARG A 114 22.92 -9.43 -10.35
CA ARG A 114 24.06 -9.26 -9.43
C ARG A 114 23.85 -8.14 -8.42
N LYS A 115 23.13 -7.08 -8.79
CA LYS A 115 22.80 -5.97 -7.89
C LYS A 115 21.64 -6.30 -6.96
N ASN A 116 20.74 -7.17 -7.41
CA ASN A 116 19.51 -7.54 -6.71
C ASN A 116 19.60 -8.92 -6.03
N SER A 117 20.79 -9.54 -5.99
CA SER A 117 21.10 -10.79 -5.26
C SER A 117 21.77 -10.51 -3.93
#